data_AF-A0A537IGS6-F1
#
_entry.id   AF-A0A537IGS6-F1
#
_cell.length_a   1.000
_cell.length_b   1.000
_cell.length_c   1.000
_cell.angle_alpha   90.00
_cell.angle_beta   90.00
_cell.angle_gamma   90.00
#
_symmetry.space_group_name_H-M   'P 1'
#
loop_
_entity.id
_entity.type
_entity.pdbx_description
1 polymer ?
#
loop_
_entity_poly.entity_id
_entity_poly.type
_entity_poly.pdbx_seq_one_letter_code
_entity_poly.pdbx_strand_id
1 'polypeptide(L)'
;MNKPYHNDQAHIAEDFQFTEEHILQTSRLAFFKINSYKLSLIKASFSTSREDMSEIIKNTLLNYTDTAKVLADTGFFDIEIDN
;
A
#
# COMPACT_ATOMS: atom_id res chain seq x y z
N MET A 1 25.35 -6.82 -34.78
CA MET A 1 24.12 -6.60 -33.97
C MET A 1 24.52 -5.88 -32.69
N ASN A 2 24.48 -4.55 -32.67
CA ASN A 2 24.63 -3.78 -31.43
C ASN A 2 23.21 -3.48 -30.93
N LYS A 3 22.71 -4.23 -29.93
CA LYS A 3 21.54 -3.77 -29.18
C LYS A 3 22.01 -2.57 -28.35
N PRO A 4 21.47 -1.35 -28.56
CA PRO A 4 21.74 -0.26 -27.65
C PRO A 4 20.94 -0.57 -26.39
N TYR A 5 21.61 -0.82 -25.26
CA TYR A 5 20.90 -0.80 -23.99
C TYR A 5 20.31 0.61 -23.83
N HIS A 6 18.98 0.72 -23.78
CA HIS A 6 18.32 1.98 -23.46
C HIS A 6 18.73 2.37 -22.04
N ASN A 7 19.23 3.59 -21.89
CA ASN A 7 19.57 4.13 -20.57
C ASN A 7 18.29 4.57 -19.86
N ASP A 8 17.66 3.64 -19.14
CA ASP A 8 16.39 3.85 -18.45
C ASP A 8 16.56 4.39 -17.02
N GLN A 9 17.75 4.92 -16.68
CA GLN A 9 18.04 5.45 -15.34
C GLN A 9 17.04 6.53 -14.89
N ALA A 10 16.60 7.40 -15.82
CA ALA A 10 15.62 8.44 -15.51
C ALA A 10 14.25 7.85 -15.15
N HIS A 11 13.80 6.84 -15.89
CA HIS A 11 12.52 6.15 -15.65
C HIS A 11 12.56 5.39 -14.31
N ILE A 12 13.65 4.66 -14.06
CA ILE A 12 13.85 3.94 -12.80
C ILE A 12 13.87 4.93 -11.62
N ALA A 13 14.56 6.06 -11.75
CA ALA A 13 14.61 7.08 -10.69
C ALA A 13 13.22 7.67 -10.40
N GLU A 14 12.43 7.92 -11.43
CA GLU A 14 11.05 8.39 -11.32
C GLU A 14 10.16 7.37 -10.59
N ASP A 15 10.26 6.08 -10.94
CA ASP A 15 9.52 5.00 -10.27
C ASP A 15 9.88 4.87 -8.79
N PHE A 16 11.18 4.98 -8.45
CA PHE A 16 11.63 4.99 -7.07
C PHE A 16 11.05 6.18 -6.30
N GLN A 17 11.06 7.37 -6.91
CA GLN A 17 10.53 8.57 -6.26
C GLN A 17 9.02 8.45 -6.01
N PHE A 18 8.24 7.98 -6.98
CA PHE A 18 6.80 7.75 -6.78
C PHE A 18 6.53 6.73 -5.68
N THR A 19 7.33 5.66 -5.63
CA THR A 19 7.21 4.63 -4.59
C THR A 19 7.50 5.22 -3.21
N GLU A 20 8.57 6.01 -3.07
CA GLU A 20 8.93 6.67 -1.81
C GLU A 20 7.84 7.65 -1.34
N GLU A 21 7.34 8.49 -2.25
CA GLU A 21 6.25 9.43 -1.96
C GLU A 21 4.99 8.69 -1.51
N HIS A 22 4.62 7.62 -2.21
CA HIS A 22 3.47 6.79 -1.86
C HIS A 22 3.61 6.17 -0.46
N ILE A 23 4.78 5.62 -0.13
CA ILE A 23 5.07 5.04 1.19
C ILE A 23 4.97 6.12 2.28
N LEU A 24 5.53 7.31 2.03
CA LEU A 24 5.50 8.42 2.98
C LEU A 24 4.06 8.89 3.26
N GLN A 25 3.23 9.05 2.23
CA GLN A 25 1.85 9.48 2.42
C GLN A 25 1.01 8.40 3.12
N THR A 26 1.19 7.14 2.71
CA THR A 26 0.46 6.01 3.29
C THR A 26 0.81 5.83 4.77
N SER A 27 2.08 5.97 5.14
CA SER A 27 2.52 5.88 6.55
C SER A 27 1.96 7.02 7.41
N ARG A 28 1.87 8.25 6.87
CA ARG A 28 1.22 9.37 7.57
C ARG A 28 -0.27 9.12 7.78
N LEU A 29 -0.97 8.64 6.76
CA LEU A 29 -2.39 8.31 6.86
C LEU A 29 -2.64 7.18 7.87
N ALA A 30 -1.79 6.15 7.87
CA ALA A 30 -1.78 5.08 8.84
C ALA A 30 -1.66 5.61 10.28
N PHE A 31 -0.69 6.50 10.51
CA PHE A 31 -0.49 7.16 11.80
C PHE A 31 -1.74 7.92 12.27
N PHE A 32 -2.37 8.71 11.40
CA PHE A 32 -3.59 9.44 11.77
C PHE A 32 -4.75 8.53 12.12
N LYS A 33 -5.01 7.49 11.32
CA LYS A 33 -6.08 6.51 11.59
C LYS A 33 -5.90 5.82 12.94
N ILE A 34 -4.68 5.37 13.25
CA ILE A 34 -4.37 4.72 14.53
C ILE A 34 -4.60 5.68 15.70
N ASN A 35 -4.15 6.93 15.59
CA ASN A 35 -4.32 7.91 16.66
C ASN A 35 -5.79 8.30 16.86
N SER A 36 -6.54 8.50 15.79
CA SER A 36 -7.98 8.76 15.87
C SER A 36 -8.73 7.61 16.55
N TYR A 37 -8.35 6.36 16.27
CA TYR A 37 -8.92 5.21 16.97
C TYR A 37 -8.53 5.19 18.45
N LYS A 38 -7.26 5.42 18.80
CA LYS A 38 -6.85 5.56 20.22
C LYS A 38 -7.65 6.64 20.95
N LEU A 39 -7.91 7.78 20.32
CA LEU A 39 -8.73 8.84 20.90
C LEU A 39 -10.19 8.40 21.11
N SER A 40 -10.76 7.66 20.14
CA SER A 40 -12.12 7.11 20.27
C SER A 40 -12.26 6.12 21.43
N LEU A 41 -11.17 5.42 21.81
CA LEU A 41 -11.16 4.51 22.97
C LEU A 41 -11.17 5.25 24.32
N ILE A 42 -10.66 6.48 24.39
CA ILE A 42 -10.50 7.23 25.64
C ILE A 42 -11.81 7.94 26.03
N LYS A 43 -12.58 8.44 25.06
CA LYS A 43 -13.79 9.23 25.32
C LYS A 43 -15.05 8.43 25.00
N ALA A 44 -15.85 8.13 26.03
CA ALA A 44 -17.11 7.39 25.90
C ALA A 44 -18.16 8.05 24.99
N SER A 45 -18.04 9.36 24.70
CA SER A 45 -18.88 10.08 23.74
C SER A 45 -18.68 9.65 22.28
N PHE A 46 -17.69 8.80 22.00
CA PHE A 46 -17.31 8.36 20.67
C PHE A 46 -17.68 6.90 20.40
N SER A 47 -18.53 6.26 21.22
CA SER A 47 -18.89 4.84 21.07
C SER A 47 -19.30 4.48 19.63
N THR A 48 -20.29 5.17 19.04
CA THR A 48 -20.69 4.92 17.63
C THR A 48 -19.55 5.10 16.64
N SER A 49 -18.65 6.07 16.87
CA SER A 49 -17.47 6.25 16.00
C SER A 49 -16.39 5.18 16.21
N ARG A 50 -16.40 4.46 17.34
CA ARG A 50 -15.37 3.46 17.66
C ARG A 50 -15.56 2.22 16.79
N GLU A 51 -16.80 1.74 16.64
CA GLU A 51 -17.10 0.60 15.76
C GLU A 51 -16.74 0.96 14.31
N ASP A 52 -17.19 2.12 13.82
CA ASP A 52 -16.87 2.63 12.48
C ASP A 52 -15.35 2.76 12.28
N MET A 53 -14.63 3.32 13.25
CA MET A 53 -13.16 3.46 13.18
C MET A 53 -12.44 2.12 13.25
N SER A 54 -12.97 1.14 13.99
CA SER A 54 -12.44 -0.22 14.03
C SER A 54 -12.57 -0.89 12.67
N GLU A 55 -13.73 -0.75 12.03
CA GLU A 55 -13.99 -1.28 10.69
C GLU A 55 -13.10 -0.61 9.64
N ILE A 56 -12.97 0.73 9.68
CA ILE A 56 -12.08 1.48 8.79
C ILE A 56 -10.62 1.00 8.94
N ILE A 57 -10.13 0.79 10.16
CA ILE A 57 -8.76 0.28 10.38
C ILE A 57 -8.62 -1.14 9.85
N LYS A 58 -9.59 -2.02 10.10
CA LYS A 58 -9.53 -3.40 9.59
C LYS A 58 -9.47 -3.43 8.07
N ASN A 59 -10.34 -2.67 7.40
CA ASN A 59 -10.46 -2.70 5.94
C ASN A 59 -9.32 -1.97 5.22
N THR A 60 -8.70 -0.97 5.85
CA THR A 60 -7.72 -0.10 5.17
C THR A 60 -6.29 -0.22 5.66
N LEU A 61 -6.07 -0.72 6.88
CA LEU A 61 -4.74 -0.79 7.52
C LEU A 61 -4.31 -2.23 7.77
N LEU A 62 -5.25 -3.08 8.19
CA LEU A 62 -4.97 -4.48 8.53
C LEU A 62 -5.34 -5.46 7.40
N ASN A 63 -5.83 -4.95 6.28
CA ASN A 63 -6.12 -5.73 5.08
C ASN A 63 -4.85 -5.90 4.21
N TYR A 64 -3.76 -6.32 4.83
CA TYR A 64 -2.53 -6.60 4.09
C TYR A 64 -2.76 -7.84 3.21
N THR A 65 -2.69 -7.65 1.90
CA THR A 65 -2.68 -8.76 0.95
C THR A 65 -1.24 -9.03 0.55
N ASP A 66 -0.83 -10.28 0.62
CA ASP A 66 0.48 -10.71 0.15
C ASP A 66 0.62 -10.41 -1.35
N THR A 67 1.66 -9.67 -1.73
CA THR A 67 1.96 -9.34 -3.12
C THR A 67 2.05 -10.59 -3.99
N ALA A 68 2.57 -11.71 -3.46
CA ALA A 68 2.65 -12.97 -4.19
C ALA A 68 1.26 -13.50 -4.57
N LYS A 69 0.27 -13.32 -3.69
CA LYS A 69 -1.11 -13.70 -3.95
C LYS A 69 -1.75 -12.83 -5.04
N VAL A 70 -1.53 -11.51 -5.00
CA VAL A 70 -2.01 -10.61 -6.05
C VAL A 70 -1.40 -10.97 -7.40
N LEU A 71 -0.09 -11.21 -7.44
CA LEU A 71 0.62 -11.57 -8.66
C LEU A 71 0.10 -12.90 -9.24
N ALA A 72 -0.13 -13.89 -8.38
CA ALA A 72 -0.75 -15.16 -8.77
C ALA A 72 -2.18 -14.95 -9.33
N ASP A 73 -3.02 -14.17 -8.64
CA ASP A 73 -4.39 -13.87 -9.11
C ASP A 73 -4.42 -13.11 -10.45
N THR A 74 -3.40 -12.29 -10.73
CA THR A 74 -3.24 -11.61 -12.02
C THR A 74 -2.63 -12.48 -13.13
N GLY A 75 -2.33 -13.75 -12.84
CA GLY A 75 -1.71 -14.69 -13.80
C GLY A 75 -0.25 -14.39 -14.11
N PHE A 76 0.45 -13.59 -13.29
CA PHE A 76 1.83 -13.19 -13.55
C PHE A 76 2.77 -14.39 -13.67
N PHE A 77 2.55 -15.44 -12.86
CA PHE A 77 3.35 -16.66 -12.88
C PHE A 77 2.91 -17.68 -13.95
N ASP A 78 1.76 -17.45 -14.61
CA ASP A 78 1.22 -18.35 -15.63
C ASP A 78 1.66 -17.95 -17.06
N ILE A 79 2.33 -16.80 -17.21
CA ILE A 79 2.89 -16.37 -18.48
C ILE A 79 4.17 -17.16 -18.71
N GLU A 80 4.15 -18.10 -19.66
CA GLU A 80 5.38 -18.68 -20.21
C GLU A 80 6.23 -17.54 -20.75
N ILE A 81 7.32 -17.22 -20.06
CA ILE A 81 8.32 -16.29 -20.55
C ILE A 81 9.04 -17.02 -21.69
N ASP A 82 8.63 -16.74 -22.93
CA ASP A 82 9.42 -17.07 -24.12
C ASP A 82 10.77 -16.34 -24.00
N ASN A 83 11.80 -17.08 -23.56
CA ASN A 83 13.20 -16.65 -23.53
C ASN A 83 13.89 -16.96 -24.85
#